data_AF-A0A965Z0W3-F1
#
_entry.id   AF-A0A965Z0W3-F1
#
_cell.length_a   1.000
_cell.length_b   1.000
_cell.length_c   1.000
_cell.angle_alpha   90.00
_cell.angle_beta   90.00
_cell.angle_gamma   90.00
#
_symmetry.space_group_name_H-M   'P 1'
#
loop_
_entity.id
_entity.type
_entity.pdbx_description
1 polymer ?
#
loop_
_entity_poly.entity_id
_entity_poly.type
_entity_poly.pdbx_seq_one_letter_code
_entity_poly.pdbx_strand_id
1 'polypeptide(L)'
;VEQIRKELTRGSLRERHLARALRLRVYDHCKSEESQIRSLLGRLFGGKPLQSALDDHAAVENEIRANLLKAGGVAFVPEEPTAFLPVESVCSIIRAAGGIPTYPFLADDPKGGYTDFEGDLERVAKQLTERGIHSVEFITTRNDLQLLEQYASYLHEQGFVVTFGSEHNSPMMEPIRLLARGGVPLTERLREINYEGACVIVAHQHLVAQGLPGYVNEEGEADRSRRDEYLSLGAQLIEMNRT
;
A
#
# COMPACT_ATOMS: atom_id res chain seq x y z
N VAL A 1 -4.29 -6.61 26.32
CA VAL A 1 -4.75 -6.41 24.91
C VAL A 1 -6.05 -5.63 24.84
N GLU A 2 -7.07 -5.93 25.66
CA GLU A 2 -8.33 -5.19 25.69
C GLU A 2 -8.17 -3.68 25.93
N GLN A 3 -7.30 -3.28 26.86
CA GLN A 3 -6.99 -1.88 27.10
C GLN A 3 -6.48 -1.17 25.82
N ILE A 4 -5.50 -1.77 25.14
CA ILE A 4 -4.96 -1.25 23.88
C ILE A 4 -6.06 -1.14 22.82
N ARG A 5 -6.92 -2.17 22.70
CA ARG A 5 -8.03 -2.19 21.74
C ARG A 5 -9.06 -1.09 22.02
N LYS A 6 -9.29 -0.76 23.29
CA LYS A 6 -10.24 0.27 23.72
C LYS A 6 -9.68 1.69 23.59
N GLU A 7 -8.41 1.88 23.95
CA GLU A 7 -7.81 3.21 24.12
C GLU A 7 -7.00 3.65 22.90
N LEU A 8 -6.42 2.71 22.14
CA LEU A 8 -5.47 3.02 21.07
C LEU A 8 -5.97 2.62 19.69
N THR A 9 -7.13 1.96 19.57
CA THR A 9 -7.68 1.51 18.29
C THR A 9 -9.18 1.76 18.19
N ARG A 10 -9.73 1.64 16.97
CA ARG A 10 -11.18 1.60 16.72
C ARG A 10 -11.65 0.15 16.48
N GLY A 11 -11.12 -0.79 17.25
CA GLY A 11 -11.49 -2.21 17.19
C GLY A 11 -10.53 -3.11 16.39
N SER A 12 -9.62 -2.54 15.59
CA SER A 12 -8.57 -3.28 14.84
C SER A 12 -7.19 -3.04 15.46
N LEU A 13 -6.55 -4.13 15.92
CA LEU A 13 -5.21 -4.12 16.51
C LEU A 13 -4.18 -4.45 15.42
N ARG A 14 -3.04 -3.76 15.47
CA ARG A 14 -1.90 -3.94 14.55
C ARG A 14 -0.61 -3.78 15.35
N GLU A 15 0.48 -4.31 14.81
CA GLU A 15 1.84 -4.23 15.39
C GLU A 15 2.21 -2.80 15.87
N ARG A 16 1.89 -1.75 15.09
CA ARG A 16 2.12 -0.34 15.46
C ARG A 16 1.46 0.07 16.79
N HIS A 17 0.28 -0.47 17.10
CA HIS A 17 -0.41 -0.18 18.36
C HIS A 17 0.30 -0.81 19.56
N LEU A 18 0.95 -1.97 19.37
CA LEU A 18 1.77 -2.59 20.42
C LEU A 18 3.02 -1.75 20.69
N ALA A 19 3.67 -1.23 19.64
CA ALA A 19 4.82 -0.34 19.78
C ALA A 19 4.46 0.96 20.51
N ARG A 20 3.33 1.59 20.13
CA ARG A 20 2.79 2.77 20.83
C ARG A 20 2.48 2.47 22.31
N ALA A 21 1.82 1.34 22.59
CA ALA A 21 1.51 0.94 23.95
C ALA A 21 2.78 0.73 24.80
N LEU A 22 3.81 0.11 24.21
CA LEU A 22 5.09 -0.08 24.89
C LEU A 22 5.78 1.25 25.17
N ARG A 23 5.84 2.17 24.19
CA ARG A 23 6.40 3.50 24.40
C ARG A 23 5.71 4.22 25.55
N LEU A 24 4.36 4.26 25.55
CA LEU A 24 3.58 4.90 26.60
C LEU A 24 3.89 4.30 27.99
N ARG A 25 3.98 2.96 28.08
CA ARG A 25 4.30 2.28 29.34
C ARG A 25 5.73 2.52 29.81
N VAL A 26 6.70 2.58 28.90
CA VAL A 26 8.08 2.93 29.23
C VAL A 26 8.17 4.37 29.73
N TYR A 27 7.52 5.31 29.04
CA TYR A 27 7.57 6.73 29.42
C TYR A 27 6.91 6.94 30.78
N ASP A 28 5.76 6.33 31.02
CA ASP A 28 5.07 6.36 32.31
C ASP A 28 5.91 5.72 33.43
N HIS A 29 6.46 4.52 33.20
CA HIS A 29 7.28 3.81 34.19
C HIS A 29 8.55 4.58 34.56
N CYS A 30 9.19 5.22 33.59
CA CYS A 30 10.37 6.05 33.78
C CYS A 30 10.04 7.48 34.19
N LYS A 31 8.76 7.83 34.40
CA LYS A 31 8.31 9.20 34.73
C LYS A 31 8.82 10.26 33.76
N SER A 32 8.94 9.89 32.49
CA SER A 32 9.51 10.72 31.41
C SER A 32 10.99 11.14 31.60
N GLU A 33 11.74 10.49 32.50
CA GLU A 33 13.18 10.73 32.68
C GLU A 33 13.99 10.14 31.51
N GLU A 34 14.66 11.01 30.75
CA GLU A 34 15.34 10.64 29.50
C GLU A 34 16.38 9.53 29.69
N SER A 35 17.23 9.64 30.70
CA SER A 35 18.29 8.65 30.97
C SER A 35 17.73 7.26 31.28
N GLN A 36 16.59 7.20 31.99
CA GLN A 36 15.92 5.95 32.33
C GLN A 36 15.22 5.34 31.12
N ILE A 37 14.54 6.15 30.31
CA ILE A 37 13.90 5.70 29.06
C ILE A 37 14.93 5.07 28.12
N ARG A 38 16.04 5.78 27.87
CA ARG A 38 17.12 5.30 26.99
C ARG A 38 17.73 4.01 27.52
N SER A 39 17.96 3.92 28.83
CA SER A 39 18.48 2.70 29.47
C SER A 39 17.52 1.52 29.33
N LEU A 40 16.22 1.72 29.60
CA LEU A 40 15.22 0.66 29.55
C LEU A 40 14.99 0.17 28.12
N LEU A 41 14.82 1.08 27.15
CA LEU A 41 14.68 0.71 25.74
C LEU A 41 15.95 0.04 25.22
N GLY A 42 17.13 0.52 25.60
CA GLY A 42 18.39 -0.11 25.24
C GLY A 42 18.50 -1.55 25.72
N ARG A 43 18.04 -1.84 26.95
CA ARG A 43 17.95 -3.20 27.47
C ARG A 43 16.94 -4.06 26.70
N LEU A 44 15.77 -3.52 26.38
CA LEU A 44 14.76 -4.22 25.57
C LEU A 44 15.27 -4.55 24.17
N PHE A 45 16.05 -3.65 23.56
CA PHE A 45 16.63 -3.83 22.23
C PHE A 45 17.88 -4.73 22.22
N GLY A 46 18.14 -5.49 23.29
CA GLY A 46 19.30 -6.38 23.38
C GLY A 46 20.63 -5.63 23.48
N GLY A 47 20.63 -4.45 24.10
CA GLY A 47 21.81 -3.61 24.30
C GLY A 47 22.01 -2.52 23.24
N LYS A 48 21.19 -2.49 22.17
CA LYS A 48 21.28 -1.44 21.14
C LYS A 48 20.70 -0.13 21.67
N PRO A 49 21.42 0.99 21.59
CA PRO A 49 20.89 2.27 22.06
C PRO A 49 19.78 2.80 21.15
N LEU A 50 18.76 3.45 21.75
CA LEU A 50 17.76 4.22 21.02
C LEU A 50 18.43 5.41 20.30
N GLN A 51 18.22 5.53 19.00
CA GLN A 51 18.83 6.59 18.18
C GLN A 51 17.96 7.84 18.08
N SER A 52 16.65 7.69 18.06
CA SER A 52 15.70 8.77 17.88
C SER A 52 15.67 9.73 19.07
N ALA A 53 15.22 10.95 18.79
CA ALA A 53 14.82 11.89 19.83
C ALA A 53 13.56 11.36 20.56
N LEU A 54 13.43 11.66 21.85
CA LEU A 54 12.34 11.12 22.68
C LEU A 54 10.98 11.78 22.40
N ASP A 55 10.99 13.01 21.89
CA ASP A 55 9.83 13.77 21.46
C ASP A 55 9.35 13.36 20.05
N ASP A 56 10.22 12.74 19.24
CA ASP A 56 9.83 12.06 18.01
C ASP A 56 9.24 10.68 18.31
N HIS A 57 7.99 10.68 18.79
CA HIS A 57 7.27 9.47 19.13
C HIS A 57 7.15 8.49 17.95
N ALA A 58 7.06 8.98 16.72
CA ALA A 58 6.94 8.12 15.54
C ALA A 58 8.25 7.38 15.27
N ALA A 59 9.39 8.06 15.36
CA ALA A 59 10.70 7.43 15.24
C ALA A 59 10.96 6.43 16.38
N VAL A 60 10.64 6.78 17.63
CA VAL A 60 10.76 5.85 18.78
C VAL A 60 9.91 4.60 18.58
N GLU A 61 8.65 4.76 18.17
CA GLU A 61 7.75 3.64 17.89
C GLU A 61 8.28 2.78 16.73
N ASN A 62 8.87 3.37 15.68
CA ASN A 62 9.49 2.62 14.60
C ASN A 62 10.75 1.84 15.03
N GLU A 63 11.57 2.38 15.93
CA GLU A 63 12.70 1.65 16.50
C GLU A 63 12.26 0.48 17.39
N ILE A 64 11.20 0.66 18.19
CA ILE A 64 10.58 -0.43 18.96
C ILE A 64 10.15 -1.56 18.03
N ARG A 65 9.45 -1.22 16.94
CA ARG A 65 9.00 -2.17 15.93
C ARG A 65 10.16 -2.93 15.30
N ALA A 66 11.16 -2.19 14.82
CA ALA A 66 12.31 -2.76 14.12
C ALA A 66 13.15 -3.69 15.01
N ASN A 67 13.33 -3.35 16.30
CA ASN A 67 14.15 -4.14 17.22
C ASN A 67 13.40 -5.31 17.87
N LEU A 68 12.07 -5.21 18.04
CA LEU A 68 11.30 -6.20 18.80
C LEU A 68 10.30 -6.99 17.95
N LEU A 69 9.53 -6.32 17.09
CA LEU A 69 8.27 -6.86 16.55
C LEU A 69 8.35 -7.29 15.09
N LYS A 70 9.42 -6.96 14.37
CA LYS A 70 9.68 -7.41 13.00
C LYS A 70 10.56 -8.65 12.95
N ALA A 71 10.58 -9.34 11.80
CA ALA A 71 11.39 -10.53 11.58
C ALA A 71 12.83 -10.38 12.10
N GLY A 72 13.28 -11.33 12.92
CA GLY A 72 14.56 -11.29 13.62
C GLY A 72 14.53 -10.61 15.00
N GLY A 73 13.45 -9.91 15.35
CA GLY A 73 13.22 -9.36 16.68
C GLY A 73 12.72 -10.43 17.68
N VAL A 74 13.05 -10.25 18.95
CA VAL A 74 12.76 -11.23 20.02
C VAL A 74 11.28 -11.43 20.32
N ALA A 75 10.42 -10.52 19.88
CA ALA A 75 8.97 -10.57 20.04
C ALA A 75 8.25 -10.68 18.68
N PHE A 76 8.96 -11.05 17.62
CA PHE A 76 8.35 -11.35 16.32
C PHE A 76 7.59 -12.66 16.39
N VAL A 77 6.35 -12.64 15.91
CA VAL A 77 5.53 -13.83 15.71
C VAL A 77 5.30 -13.95 14.21
N PRO A 78 5.74 -15.03 13.56
CA PRO A 78 5.47 -15.24 12.14
C PRO A 78 3.97 -15.37 11.93
N GLU A 79 3.51 -14.87 10.78
CA GLU A 79 2.12 -15.06 10.37
C GLU A 79 1.96 -16.47 9.82
N GLU A 80 0.93 -17.18 10.28
CA GLU A 80 0.58 -18.49 9.73
C GLU A 80 -0.05 -18.29 8.34
N PRO A 81 0.37 -19.02 7.29
CA PRO A 81 -0.23 -18.88 5.97
C PRO A 81 -1.76 -19.06 5.97
N THR A 82 -2.27 -19.88 6.88
CA THR A 82 -3.71 -20.11 7.08
C THR A 82 -4.47 -18.92 7.67
N ALA A 83 -3.77 -17.88 8.14
CA ALA A 83 -4.37 -16.63 8.58
C ALA A 83 -4.87 -15.77 7.40
N PHE A 84 -4.42 -16.07 6.18
CA PHE A 84 -4.78 -15.35 4.97
C PHE A 84 -5.75 -16.16 4.11
N LEU A 85 -6.69 -15.44 3.48
CA LEU A 85 -7.51 -16.04 2.44
C LEU A 85 -6.64 -16.34 1.19
N PRO A 86 -6.93 -17.43 0.47
CA PRO A 86 -6.34 -17.65 -0.85
C PRO A 86 -6.61 -16.45 -1.77
N VAL A 87 -5.62 -16.10 -2.60
CA VAL A 87 -5.72 -14.94 -3.52
C VAL A 87 -6.95 -15.03 -4.43
N GLU A 88 -7.26 -16.22 -4.93
CA GLU A 88 -8.44 -16.49 -5.74
C GLU A 88 -9.75 -16.15 -5.00
N SER A 89 -9.83 -16.49 -3.72
CA SER A 89 -10.99 -16.16 -2.87
C SER A 89 -11.11 -14.65 -2.65
N VAL A 90 -9.99 -13.96 -2.42
CA VAL A 90 -9.97 -12.49 -2.30
C VAL A 90 -10.44 -11.84 -3.59
N CYS A 91 -9.94 -12.29 -4.74
CA CYS A 91 -10.34 -11.77 -6.04
C CYS A 91 -11.83 -12.02 -6.33
N SER A 92 -12.34 -13.21 -6.00
CA SER A 92 -13.76 -13.54 -6.13
C SER A 92 -14.64 -12.63 -5.27
N ILE A 93 -14.25 -12.38 -4.01
CA ILE A 93 -14.98 -11.44 -3.12
C ILE A 93 -15.00 -10.03 -3.70
N ILE A 94 -13.86 -9.54 -4.20
CA ILE A 94 -13.76 -8.20 -4.79
C ILE A 94 -14.69 -8.08 -6.01
N ARG A 95 -14.65 -9.05 -6.93
CA ARG A 95 -15.51 -9.04 -8.14
C ARG A 95 -16.99 -9.17 -7.79
N ALA A 96 -17.35 -10.04 -6.85
CA ALA A 96 -18.73 -10.19 -6.39
C ALA A 96 -19.27 -8.90 -5.74
N ALA A 97 -18.39 -8.06 -5.19
CA ALA A 97 -18.74 -6.72 -4.70
C ALA A 97 -18.76 -5.65 -5.80
N GLY A 98 -18.57 -6.02 -7.07
CA GLY A 98 -18.48 -5.09 -8.20
C GLY A 98 -17.16 -4.33 -8.30
N GLY A 99 -16.11 -4.81 -7.63
CA GLY A 99 -14.79 -4.20 -7.65
C GLY A 99 -13.84 -4.83 -8.67
N ILE A 100 -12.74 -4.15 -8.94
CA ILE A 100 -11.63 -4.66 -9.76
C ILE A 100 -10.56 -5.20 -8.80
N PRO A 101 -10.17 -6.49 -8.88
CA PRO A 101 -9.01 -6.98 -8.16
C PRO A 101 -7.75 -6.22 -8.60
N THR A 102 -7.07 -5.59 -7.65
CA THR A 102 -5.90 -4.75 -7.89
C THR A 102 -4.69 -5.31 -7.13
N TYR A 103 -3.61 -5.57 -7.85
CA TYR A 103 -2.36 -6.01 -7.26
C TYR A 103 -1.53 -4.79 -6.77
N PRO A 104 -1.16 -4.72 -5.48
CA PRO A 104 -0.30 -3.66 -4.97
C PRO A 104 1.14 -3.92 -5.39
N PHE A 105 1.69 -3.04 -6.23
CA PHE A 105 3.04 -3.15 -6.77
C PHE A 105 4.03 -2.43 -5.86
N LEU A 106 5.04 -3.15 -5.36
CA LEU A 106 6.10 -2.54 -4.55
C LEU A 106 7.15 -1.86 -5.45
N ALA A 107 7.50 -2.55 -6.55
CA ALA A 107 8.55 -2.23 -7.51
C ALA A 107 9.93 -2.15 -6.88
N ASP A 108 10.66 -1.04 -7.01
CA ASP A 108 12.05 -0.97 -6.58
C ASP A 108 12.19 -0.59 -5.09
N ASP A 109 13.18 -1.17 -4.41
CA ASP A 109 13.61 -0.78 -3.08
C ASP A 109 14.66 0.36 -3.13
N PRO A 110 15.04 0.98 -2.00
CA PRO A 110 16.04 2.06 -1.98
C PRO A 110 17.41 1.72 -2.58
N LYS A 111 17.71 0.44 -2.85
CA LYS A 111 18.93 -0.04 -3.50
C LYS A 111 18.70 -0.40 -4.97
N GLY A 112 17.49 -0.19 -5.50
CA GLY A 112 17.09 -0.55 -6.86
C GLY A 112 16.75 -2.03 -7.03
N GLY A 113 16.59 -2.79 -5.93
CA GLY A 113 16.23 -4.20 -5.96
C GLY A 113 14.72 -4.41 -6.06
N TYR A 114 14.32 -5.54 -6.65
CA TYR A 114 12.91 -5.94 -6.76
C TYR A 114 12.66 -7.18 -5.90
N THR A 115 11.38 -7.46 -5.63
CA THR A 115 11.00 -8.78 -5.13
C THR A 115 11.23 -9.85 -6.20
N ASP A 116 11.37 -11.11 -5.78
CA ASP A 116 11.53 -12.25 -6.69
C ASP A 116 10.37 -12.38 -7.69
N PHE A 117 9.17 -11.91 -7.30
CA PHE A 117 8.01 -11.88 -8.17
C PHE A 117 8.11 -10.73 -9.17
N GLU A 118 8.39 -9.51 -8.70
CA GLU A 118 8.27 -8.28 -9.49
C GLU A 118 9.47 -7.97 -10.40
N GLY A 119 10.61 -8.64 -10.22
CA GLY A 119 11.84 -8.36 -10.98
C GLY A 119 11.79 -8.70 -12.47
N ASP A 120 10.78 -9.45 -12.93
CA ASP A 120 10.52 -9.76 -14.34
C ASP A 120 9.12 -9.27 -14.73
N LEU A 121 9.08 -8.06 -15.28
CA LEU A 121 7.84 -7.34 -15.57
C LEU A 121 6.92 -8.05 -16.56
N GLU A 122 7.47 -8.69 -17.59
CA GLU A 122 6.66 -9.41 -18.59
C GLU A 122 6.04 -10.65 -17.97
N ARG A 123 6.83 -11.39 -17.19
CA ARG A 123 6.34 -12.56 -16.44
C ARG A 123 5.25 -12.16 -15.44
N VAL A 124 5.42 -11.05 -14.73
CA VAL A 124 4.42 -10.55 -13.78
C VAL A 124 3.13 -10.21 -14.50
N ALA A 125 3.20 -9.44 -15.59
CA ALA A 125 2.01 -9.07 -16.37
C ALA A 125 1.24 -10.30 -16.84
N LYS A 126 1.96 -11.34 -17.31
CA LYS A 126 1.36 -12.62 -17.69
C LYS A 126 0.71 -13.33 -16.49
N GLN A 127 1.42 -13.47 -15.38
CA GLN A 127 0.91 -14.17 -14.19
C GLN A 127 -0.28 -13.46 -13.53
N LEU A 128 -0.30 -12.13 -13.53
CA LEU A 128 -1.45 -11.35 -13.05
C LEU A 128 -2.66 -11.56 -13.98
N THR A 129 -2.45 -11.51 -15.30
CA THR A 129 -3.50 -11.78 -16.29
C THR A 129 -4.07 -13.19 -16.14
N GLU A 130 -3.23 -14.22 -15.97
CA GLU A 130 -3.66 -15.61 -15.73
C GLU A 130 -4.47 -15.78 -14.44
N ARG A 131 -4.29 -14.88 -13.46
CA ARG A 131 -5.03 -14.86 -12.20
C ARG A 131 -6.29 -13.99 -12.23
N GLY A 132 -6.64 -13.42 -13.38
CA GLY A 132 -7.77 -12.49 -13.52
C GLY A 132 -7.55 -11.16 -12.80
N ILE A 133 -6.29 -10.73 -12.66
CA ILE A 133 -5.91 -9.45 -12.07
C ILE A 133 -5.42 -8.55 -13.20
N HIS A 134 -6.21 -7.51 -13.50
CA HIS A 134 -5.95 -6.58 -14.61
C HIS A 134 -5.79 -5.13 -14.13
N SER A 135 -5.64 -4.93 -12.82
CA SER A 135 -5.35 -3.64 -12.22
C SER A 135 -4.12 -3.75 -11.31
N VAL A 136 -3.30 -2.70 -11.30
CA VAL A 136 -2.17 -2.55 -10.38
C VAL A 136 -2.21 -1.17 -9.73
N GLU A 137 -1.74 -1.09 -8.50
CA GLU A 137 -1.53 0.17 -7.81
C GLU A 137 -0.07 0.28 -7.34
N PHE A 138 0.67 1.30 -7.80
CA PHE A 138 2.04 1.55 -7.34
C PHE A 138 2.05 2.48 -6.14
N ILE A 139 2.93 2.19 -5.19
CA ILE A 139 3.19 3.07 -4.04
C ILE A 139 4.31 4.05 -4.44
N THR A 140 3.95 5.21 -4.99
CA THR A 140 4.91 6.05 -5.71
C THR A 140 6.04 6.55 -4.83
N THR A 141 5.75 6.88 -3.57
CA THR A 141 6.73 7.41 -2.61
C THR A 141 7.85 6.41 -2.29
N ARG A 142 7.62 5.13 -2.58
CA ARG A 142 8.61 4.08 -2.41
C ARG A 142 9.51 3.90 -3.61
N ASN A 143 9.22 4.45 -4.79
CA ASN A 143 9.86 4.07 -6.05
C ASN A 143 10.73 5.18 -6.65
N ASP A 144 11.81 4.79 -7.32
CA ASP A 144 12.55 5.69 -8.21
C ASP A 144 11.66 6.15 -9.37
N LEU A 145 11.82 7.41 -9.81
CA LEU A 145 10.96 7.99 -10.83
C LEU A 145 11.07 7.27 -12.19
N GLN A 146 12.29 6.93 -12.61
CA GLN A 146 12.54 6.33 -13.93
C GLN A 146 12.01 4.90 -13.97
N LEU A 147 12.26 4.13 -12.91
CA LEU A 147 11.79 2.76 -12.78
C LEU A 147 10.26 2.70 -12.67
N LEU A 148 9.67 3.60 -11.88
CA LEU A 148 8.21 3.75 -11.80
C LEU A 148 7.59 4.03 -13.17
N GLU A 149 8.15 4.97 -13.93
CA GLU A 149 7.64 5.29 -15.28
C GLU A 149 7.78 4.12 -16.25
N GLN A 150 8.90 3.40 -16.21
CA GLN A 150 9.11 2.21 -17.04
C GLN A 150 8.04 1.14 -16.75
N TYR A 151 7.86 0.78 -15.48
CA TYR A 151 6.93 -0.29 -15.08
C TYR A 151 5.48 0.11 -15.32
N ALA A 152 5.10 1.33 -14.93
CA ALA A 152 3.75 1.83 -15.10
C ALA A 152 3.39 1.95 -16.59
N SER A 153 4.29 2.45 -17.43
CA SER A 153 4.04 2.61 -18.87
C SER A 153 3.87 1.26 -19.56
N TYR A 154 4.74 0.28 -19.26
CA TYR A 154 4.61 -1.05 -19.84
C TYR A 154 3.27 -1.71 -19.46
N LEU A 155 2.91 -1.74 -18.17
CA LEU A 155 1.64 -2.37 -17.74
C LEU A 155 0.43 -1.65 -18.34
N HIS A 156 0.49 -0.32 -18.42
CA HIS A 156 -0.53 0.49 -19.07
C HIS A 156 -0.68 0.15 -20.56
N GLU A 157 0.42 0.02 -21.30
CA GLU A 157 0.45 -0.40 -22.71
C GLU A 157 -0.08 -1.83 -22.91
N GLN A 158 0.13 -2.71 -21.93
CA GLN A 158 -0.49 -4.04 -21.91
C GLN A 158 -2.00 -4.00 -21.60
N GLY A 159 -2.58 -2.83 -21.31
CA GLY A 159 -4.00 -2.67 -21.00
C GLY A 159 -4.35 -2.95 -19.54
N PHE A 160 -3.42 -2.83 -18.60
CA PHE A 160 -3.77 -2.81 -17.18
C PHE A 160 -4.38 -1.47 -16.78
N VAL A 161 -5.25 -1.50 -15.77
CA VAL A 161 -5.66 -0.31 -15.02
C VAL A 161 -4.55 0.03 -14.03
N VAL A 162 -3.75 1.04 -14.34
CA VAL A 162 -2.62 1.46 -13.51
C VAL A 162 -3.00 2.68 -12.69
N THR A 163 -2.85 2.59 -11.38
CA THR A 163 -3.14 3.69 -10.43
C THR A 163 -2.00 3.88 -9.45
N PHE A 164 -1.97 5.03 -8.78
CA PHE A 164 -0.92 5.41 -7.85
C PHE A 164 -1.47 5.79 -6.49
N GLY A 165 -0.86 5.21 -5.46
CA GLY A 165 -1.18 5.45 -4.05
C GLY A 165 0.01 6.01 -3.28
N SER A 166 -0.29 6.75 -2.23
CA SER A 166 0.69 7.26 -1.26
C SER A 166 0.94 6.31 -0.08
N GLU A 167 0.03 5.35 0.13
CA GLU A 167 0.06 4.38 1.23
C GLU A 167 0.21 5.03 2.62
N HIS A 168 -0.57 6.09 2.89
CA HIS A 168 -0.63 6.75 4.20
C HIS A 168 -1.02 5.76 5.31
N ASN A 169 -0.02 5.18 5.95
CA ASN A 169 -0.18 4.13 6.95
C ASN A 169 0.59 4.43 8.25
N SER A 170 1.18 5.62 8.34
CA SER A 170 2.01 6.08 9.46
C SER A 170 1.42 7.34 10.10
N PRO A 171 1.80 7.65 11.36
CA PRO A 171 1.43 8.92 11.99
C PRO A 171 2.12 10.15 11.40
N MET A 172 3.02 9.99 10.43
CA MET A 172 3.73 11.12 9.82
C MET A 172 2.76 11.95 8.96
N MET A 173 2.91 13.27 9.02
CA MET A 173 2.09 14.22 8.27
C MET A 173 2.61 14.38 6.84
N GLU A 174 2.56 13.31 6.06
CA GLU A 174 3.03 13.28 4.68
C GLU A 174 1.98 13.93 3.74
N PRO A 175 2.41 14.68 2.70
CA PRO A 175 1.47 15.24 1.72
C PRO A 175 0.61 14.17 1.05
N ILE A 176 -0.65 14.50 0.75
CA ILE A 176 -1.54 13.65 -0.07
C ILE A 176 -1.10 13.65 -1.55
N ARG A 177 -0.43 14.72 -1.99
CA ARG A 177 0.13 14.82 -3.34
C ARG A 177 1.09 13.65 -3.57
N LEU A 178 0.84 12.90 -4.64
CA LEU A 178 1.69 11.80 -5.07
C LEU A 178 3.03 12.33 -5.59
N LEU A 179 4.10 11.77 -5.05
CA LEU A 179 5.49 12.04 -5.39
C LEU A 179 6.21 10.70 -5.51
N ALA A 180 7.25 10.65 -6.34
CA ALA A 180 8.21 9.55 -6.33
C ALA A 180 9.15 9.66 -5.10
N ARG A 181 9.97 8.62 -4.88
CA ARG A 181 10.94 8.58 -3.78
C ARG A 181 11.80 9.85 -3.76
N GLY A 182 12.07 10.37 -2.56
CA GLY A 182 12.83 11.60 -2.38
C GLY A 182 12.04 12.89 -2.66
N GLY A 183 10.71 12.79 -2.81
CA GLY A 183 9.85 13.95 -3.05
C GLY A 183 9.89 14.47 -4.48
N VAL A 184 10.33 13.64 -5.42
CA VAL A 184 10.43 13.99 -6.84
C VAL A 184 9.02 14.05 -7.45
N PRO A 185 8.64 15.14 -8.13
CA PRO A 185 7.35 15.22 -8.81
C PRO A 185 7.18 14.14 -9.88
N LEU A 186 5.96 13.60 -10.00
CA LEU A 186 5.62 12.68 -11.09
C LEU A 186 5.67 13.42 -12.45
N THR A 187 6.14 12.71 -13.48
CA THR A 187 6.16 13.20 -14.85
C THR A 187 4.73 13.41 -15.39
N GLU A 188 4.62 14.08 -16.53
CA GLU A 188 3.32 14.20 -17.22
C GLU A 188 2.77 12.82 -17.61
N ARG A 189 3.64 11.93 -18.11
CA ARG A 189 3.25 10.57 -18.49
C ARG A 189 2.67 9.78 -17.33
N LEU A 190 3.32 9.81 -16.16
CA LEU A 190 2.81 9.17 -14.95
C LEU A 190 1.46 9.77 -14.53
N ARG A 191 1.32 11.11 -14.55
CA ARG A 191 0.06 11.77 -14.20
C ARG A 191 -1.08 11.38 -15.15
N GLU A 192 -0.80 11.31 -16.44
CA GLU A 192 -1.73 10.84 -17.47
C GLU A 192 -2.16 9.39 -17.21
N ILE A 193 -1.21 8.46 -17.04
CA ILE A 193 -1.47 7.05 -16.73
C ILE A 193 -2.40 6.90 -15.51
N ASN A 194 -2.13 7.66 -14.43
CA ASN A 194 -2.93 7.60 -13.21
C ASN A 194 -4.35 8.14 -13.44
N TYR A 195 -4.49 9.22 -14.21
CA TYR A 195 -5.79 9.77 -14.57
C TYR A 195 -6.60 8.80 -15.44
N GLU A 196 -5.97 8.19 -16.42
CA GLU A 196 -6.56 7.14 -17.25
C GLU A 196 -7.03 5.95 -16.40
N GLY A 197 -6.21 5.48 -15.44
CA GLY A 197 -6.59 4.44 -14.50
C GLY A 197 -7.83 4.80 -13.69
N ALA A 198 -7.90 6.04 -13.17
CA ALA A 198 -9.08 6.54 -12.47
C ALA A 198 -10.33 6.59 -13.38
N CYS A 199 -10.18 6.99 -14.65
CA CYS A 199 -11.28 6.99 -15.62
C CYS A 199 -11.84 5.57 -15.82
N VAL A 200 -10.98 4.57 -16.04
CA VAL A 200 -11.43 3.18 -16.20
C VAL A 200 -12.17 2.68 -14.96
N ILE A 201 -11.67 2.98 -13.76
CA ILE A 201 -12.32 2.60 -12.50
C ILE A 201 -13.72 3.22 -12.40
N VAL A 202 -13.85 4.52 -12.67
CA VAL A 202 -15.14 5.23 -12.62
C VAL A 202 -16.12 4.66 -13.63
N ALA A 203 -15.69 4.43 -14.87
CA ALA A 203 -16.52 3.82 -15.91
C ALA A 203 -16.96 2.40 -15.54
N HIS A 204 -16.05 1.57 -15.01
CA HIS A 204 -16.36 0.23 -14.52
C HIS A 204 -17.44 0.28 -13.43
N GLN A 205 -17.26 1.12 -12.40
CA GLN A 205 -18.23 1.24 -11.30
C GLN A 205 -19.60 1.75 -11.80
N HIS A 206 -19.61 2.71 -12.72
CA HIS A 206 -20.83 3.25 -13.31
C HIS A 206 -21.63 2.17 -14.07
N LEU A 207 -20.97 1.33 -14.85
CA LEU A 207 -21.61 0.26 -15.62
C LEU A 207 -22.10 -0.88 -14.71
N VAL A 208 -21.25 -1.33 -13.78
CA VAL A 208 -21.59 -2.40 -12.84
C VAL A 208 -22.79 -2.01 -11.96
N ALA A 209 -22.88 -0.76 -11.52
CA ALA A 209 -24.03 -0.27 -10.76
C ALA A 209 -25.37 -0.35 -11.51
N GLN A 210 -25.34 -0.47 -12.83
CA GLN A 210 -26.51 -0.62 -13.71
C GLN A 210 -26.76 -2.08 -14.13
N GLY A 211 -25.98 -3.04 -13.62
CA GLY A 211 -26.03 -4.44 -14.03
C GLY A 211 -25.42 -4.68 -15.41
N LEU A 212 -24.63 -3.74 -15.93
CA LEU A 212 -23.88 -3.90 -17.18
C LEU A 212 -22.47 -4.40 -16.90
N PRO A 213 -21.84 -5.13 -17.84
CA PRO A 213 -20.43 -5.50 -17.72
C PRO A 213 -19.54 -4.26 -17.62
N GLY A 214 -18.67 -4.23 -16.61
CA GLY A 214 -17.60 -3.23 -16.51
C GLY A 214 -16.31 -3.68 -17.19
N TYR A 215 -15.21 -2.96 -16.96
CA TYR A 215 -13.89 -3.28 -17.54
C TYR A 215 -13.42 -4.71 -17.29
N VAL A 216 -13.72 -5.24 -16.09
CA VAL A 216 -13.49 -6.63 -15.69
C VAL A 216 -14.85 -7.27 -15.41
N ASN A 217 -15.11 -8.46 -15.95
CA ASN A 217 -16.34 -9.21 -15.74
C ASN A 217 -16.30 -10.07 -14.44
N GLU A 218 -17.37 -10.82 -14.16
CA GLU A 218 -17.48 -11.66 -12.95
C GLU A 218 -16.45 -12.81 -12.93
N GLU A 219 -16.08 -13.30 -14.11
CA GLU A 219 -15.05 -14.31 -14.34
C GLU A 219 -13.63 -13.78 -14.13
N GLY A 220 -13.45 -12.46 -14.09
CA GLY A 220 -12.16 -11.81 -13.89
C GLY A 220 -11.41 -11.53 -15.18
N GLU A 221 -12.07 -11.57 -16.34
CA GLU A 221 -11.52 -11.23 -17.64
C GLU A 221 -11.70 -9.74 -17.92
N ALA A 222 -10.66 -9.09 -18.47
CA ALA A 222 -10.73 -7.70 -18.88
C ALA A 222 -10.93 -7.54 -20.39
N ASP A 223 -11.87 -6.68 -20.80
CA ASP A 223 -12.03 -6.29 -22.20
C ASP A 223 -11.12 -5.11 -22.56
N ARG A 224 -9.83 -5.45 -22.77
CA ARG A 224 -8.80 -4.47 -23.16
C ARG A 224 -9.07 -3.83 -24.53
N SER A 225 -9.85 -4.47 -25.39
CA SER A 225 -10.12 -3.96 -26.75
C SER A 225 -10.98 -2.70 -26.75
N ARG A 226 -11.78 -2.52 -25.70
CA ARG A 226 -12.69 -1.38 -25.51
C ARG A 226 -12.14 -0.34 -24.54
N ARG A 227 -10.85 -0.39 -24.19
CA ARG A 227 -10.22 0.50 -23.20
C ARG A 227 -10.54 1.97 -23.45
N ASP A 228 -10.47 2.42 -24.70
CA ASP A 228 -10.74 3.81 -25.08
C ASP A 228 -12.18 4.25 -24.78
N GLU A 229 -13.14 3.33 -24.87
CA GLU A 229 -14.54 3.60 -24.49
C GLU A 229 -14.67 3.83 -22.97
N TYR A 230 -14.00 3.00 -22.16
CA TYR A 230 -13.97 3.18 -20.70
C TYR A 230 -13.25 4.47 -20.30
N LEU A 231 -12.16 4.83 -20.98
CA LEU A 231 -11.45 6.10 -20.76
C LEU A 231 -12.36 7.29 -21.05
N SER A 232 -13.03 7.28 -22.20
CA SER A 232 -13.94 8.35 -22.62
C SER A 232 -15.12 8.51 -21.67
N LEU A 233 -15.78 7.42 -21.30
CA LEU A 233 -16.89 7.43 -20.35
C LEU A 233 -16.44 7.91 -18.97
N GLY A 234 -15.31 7.40 -18.47
CA GLY A 234 -14.76 7.77 -17.18
C GLY A 234 -14.40 9.25 -17.08
N ALA A 235 -13.75 9.79 -18.12
CA ALA A 235 -13.41 11.21 -18.20
C ALA A 235 -14.67 12.09 -18.17
N GLN A 236 -15.69 11.75 -18.97
CA GLN A 236 -16.98 12.46 -18.97
C GLN A 236 -17.63 12.46 -17.59
N LEU A 237 -17.67 11.30 -16.92
CA LEU A 237 -18.25 11.16 -15.58
C LEU A 237 -17.48 11.98 -14.52
N ILE A 238 -16.15 12.01 -14.59
CA ILE A 238 -15.34 12.82 -13.67
C ILE A 238 -15.59 14.32 -13.91
N GLU A 239 -15.66 14.76 -15.15
CA GLU A 239 -15.90 16.16 -15.50
C GLU A 239 -17.31 16.63 -15.10
N MET A 240 -18.34 15.81 -15.32
CA MET A 240 -19.72 16.12 -14.91
C MET A 240 -19.89 16.33 -13.40
N ASN A 241 -19.02 15.73 -12.57
CA ASN A 241 -19.06 15.86 -11.12
C ASN A 241 -18.13 16.97 -10.57
N ARG A 242 -17.47 17.76 -11.45
CA ARG A 242 -16.65 18.92 -11.05
C ARG A 242 -17.43 20.24 -10.94
N THR A 243 -18.68 20.27 -11.41
CA THR A 243 -19.62 21.39 -11.29
C THR A 243 -20.49 21.26 -10.05
#